data_AF-A0A0A5G4Z5-F1
#
_entry.id   AF-A0A0A5G4Z5-F1
#
_cell.length_a   1.000
_cell.length_b   1.000
_cell.length_c   1.000
_cell.angle_alpha   90.00
_cell.angle_beta   90.00
_cell.angle_gamma   90.00
#
_symmetry.space_group_name_H-M   'P 1'
#
loop_
_entity.id
_entity.type
_entity.pdbx_description
1 polymer ?
#
loop_
_entity_poly.entity_id
_entity_poly.type
_entity_poly.pdbx_seq_one_letter_code
_entity_poly.pdbx_strand_id
1 'polypeptide(L)' 'MKAYVLTVFAQDGTQLLEESFEAPNDDDAKKIGEQKLADQGYEDHTHRCVAPEGHMVLFHR' A
#
# COMPACT_ATOMS: atom_id res chain seq x y z
N MET A 1 5.79 2.96 -16.24
CA MET A 1 5.13 2.92 -14.92
C MET A 1 5.16 1.50 -14.43
N LYS A 2 5.25 1.31 -13.11
CA LYS A 2 5.27 0.01 -12.43
C LYS A 2 3.95 -0.14 -11.67
N ALA A 3 3.39 -1.34 -11.67
CA ALA A 3 2.14 -1.65 -10.98
C ALA A 3 2.45 -2.11 -9.56
N TYR A 4 2.00 -1.35 -8.58
CA TYR A 4 2.15 -1.63 -7.16
C TYR A 4 0.82 -2.10 -6.58
N VAL A 5 0.88 -2.89 -5.52
CA VAL A 5 -0.30 -3.42 -4.83
C VAL A 5 -0.28 -2.96 -3.39
N LEU A 6 -1.26 -2.14 -3.00
CA LEU A 6 -1.52 -1.72 -1.62
C LEU A 6 -2.54 -2.68 -1.00
N THR A 7 -2.14 -3.33 0.09
CA THR A 7 -3.03 -4.20 0.88
C THR A 7 -3.13 -3.65 2.29
N VAL A 8 -4.36 -3.51 2.80
CA VAL A 8 -4.64 -3.13 4.19
C VAL A 8 -5.30 -4.29 4.90
N PHE A 9 -4.92 -4.51 6.14
CA PHE A 9 -5.44 -5.53 7.03
C PHE A 9 -6.03 -4.88 8.28
N ALA A 10 -7.12 -5.47 8.78
CA ALA A 10 -7.63 -5.21 10.11
C ALA A 10 -6.72 -5.85 11.17
N GLN A 11 -6.90 -5.43 12.42
CA GLN A 11 -6.13 -5.93 13.56
C GLN A 11 -6.30 -7.45 13.79
N ASP A 12 -7.42 -8.03 13.33
CA ASP A 12 -7.68 -9.47 13.38
C ASP A 12 -7.05 -10.26 12.21
N GLY A 13 -6.37 -9.56 11.29
CA GLY A 13 -5.75 -10.12 10.10
C GLY A 13 -6.67 -10.19 8.87
N THR A 14 -7.91 -9.70 8.97
CA THR A 14 -8.85 -9.66 7.83
C THR A 14 -8.36 -8.64 6.80
N GLN A 15 -8.34 -9.01 5.51
CA GLN A 15 -8.03 -8.06 4.44
C GLN A 15 -9.18 -7.04 4.31
N LEU A 16 -8.85 -5.75 4.50
CA LEU A 16 -9.79 -4.64 4.38
C LEU A 16 -9.79 -4.03 2.98
N LEU A 17 -8.60 -3.91 2.38
CA LEU A 17 -8.40 -3.30 1.08
C LEU A 17 -7.31 -4.05 0.32
N GLU A 18 -7.52 -4.22 -0.97
CA GLU A 18 -6.46 -4.59 -1.93
C GLU A 18 -6.66 -3.77 -3.19
N GLU A 19 -5.74 -2.86 -3.46
CA GLU A 19 -5.80 -1.98 -4.63
C GLU A 19 -4.48 -2.01 -5.39
N SER A 20 -4.57 -2.07 -6.71
CA SER A 20 -3.41 -1.93 -7.59
C SER A 20 -3.37 -0.53 -8.20
N PHE A 21 -2.19 0.08 -8.21
CA PHE A 21 -1.99 1.42 -8.75
C PHE A 21 -0.64 1.52 -9.46
N GLU A 22 -0.53 2.48 -10.37
CA GLU A 22 0.68 2.69 -11.14
C GLU A 22 1.49 3.85 -10.58
N ALA A 23 2.80 3.66 -10.48
CA ALA A 23 3.74 4.71 -10.10
C ALA A 23 5.02 4.65 -10.95
N PRO A 24 5.74 5.77 -11.12
CA PRO A 24 6.97 5.81 -11.93
C PRO A 24 8.17 5.12 -11.25
N ASN A 25 8.22 5.13 -9.91
CA ASN A 25 9.29 4.52 -9.10
C ASN A 25 8.77 4.23 -7.68
N ASP A 26 9.61 3.61 -6.85
CA ASP A 26 9.24 3.20 -5.50
C ASP A 26 8.99 4.39 -4.56
N ASP A 27 9.72 5.50 -4.70
CA ASP A 27 9.50 6.71 -3.91
C ASP A 27 8.13 7.34 -4.20
N ASP A 28 7.75 7.43 -5.47
CA ASP A 28 6.41 7.90 -5.87
C ASP A 28 5.33 6.90 -5.45
N ALA A 29 5.60 5.60 -5.55
CA ALA A 29 4.66 4.57 -5.13
C ALA A 29 4.36 4.66 -3.62
N LYS A 30 5.39 4.91 -2.82
CA LYS A 30 5.27 5.13 -1.37
C LYS A 30 4.33 6.30 -1.08
N LYS A 31 4.56 7.46 -1.70
CA LYS A 31 3.75 8.67 -1.50
C LYS A 31 2.29 8.46 -1.91
N ILE A 32 2.06 7.81 -3.05
CA ILE A 32 0.71 7.49 -3.54
C ILE A 32 0.01 6.52 -2.57
N GLY A 33 0.74 5.51 -2.07
CA GLY A 33 0.24 4.58 -1.07
C GLY A 33 -0.15 5.29 0.24
N GLU A 34 0.73 6.13 0.78
CA GLU A 34 0.47 6.93 1.99
C GLU A 34 -0.74 7.86 1.81
N GLN A 35 -0.86 8.55 0.67
CA GLN A 35 -2.03 9.38 0.37
C GLN A 35 -3.33 8.56 0.32
N LYS A 36 -3.32 7.41 -0.36
CA LYS A 36 -4.48 6.51 -0.44
C LYS A 36 -4.91 5.98 0.93
N LEU A 37 -3.95 5.72 1.81
CA LEU A 37 -4.23 5.31 3.19
C LEU A 37 -4.88 6.45 3.98
N ALA A 38 -4.37 7.68 3.86
CA ALA A 38 -4.95 8.86 4.50
C ALA A 38 -6.37 9.16 3.99
N ASP A 39 -6.57 9.12 2.67
CA ASP A 39 -7.88 9.36 2.04
C ASP A 39 -8.94 8.35 2.47
N GLN A 40 -8.53 7.12 2.79
CA GLN A 40 -9.42 6.04 3.24
C GLN A 40 -9.44 5.83 4.76
N GLY A 41 -8.64 6.56 5.53
CA GLY A 41 -8.56 6.43 6.99
C GLY A 41 -7.86 5.15 7.48
N TYR A 42 -6.93 4.60 6.69
CA TYR A 42 -6.18 3.38 6.98
C TYR A 42 -4.74 3.62 7.45
N GLU A 43 -4.37 4.85 7.80
CA GLU A 43 -3.00 5.23 8.21
C GLU A 43 -2.50 4.40 9.41
N ASP A 44 -3.37 4.17 10.40
CA ASP A 44 -3.06 3.37 11.60
C ASP A 44 -3.37 1.87 11.45
N HIS A 45 -3.84 1.43 10.29
CA HIS A 45 -4.10 0.00 10.04
C HIS A 45 -2.82 -0.70 9.59
N THR A 46 -2.70 -1.99 9.86
CA THR A 46 -1.65 -2.83 9.28
C THR A 46 -1.75 -2.75 7.76
N HIS A 47 -0.73 -2.27 7.05
CA HIS A 47 -0.77 -2.12 5.61
C HIS A 47 0.58 -2.38 4.96
N ARG A 48 0.56 -2.79 3.69
CA ARG A 48 1.77 -2.99 2.90
C ARG A 48 1.56 -2.55 1.46
N CYS A 49 2.60 -2.01 0.85
CA CYS A 49 2.66 -1.78 -0.58
C CYS A 49 3.77 -2.63 -1.19
N VAL A 50 3.44 -3.43 -2.19
CA VAL A 50 4.36 -4.37 -2.84
C VAL A 50 4.60 -3.92 -4.28
N ALA A 51 5.85 -3.89 -4.70
CA ALA A 51 6.29 -3.62 -6.06
C ALA A 51 6.02 -4.82 -6.98
N PRO A 52 5.95 -4.62 -8.31
CA PRO A 52 5.74 -5.75 -9.24
C PRO A 52 6.91 -6.73 -9.24
N GLU A 53 8.08 -6.29 -8.76
CA GLU A 53 9.29 -7.11 -8.58
C GLU A 53 9.25 -7.96 -7.30
N GLY A 54 8.22 -7.79 -6.46
CA GLY A 54 7.97 -8.60 -5.26
C GLY A 54 8.58 -8.04 -3.98
N HIS A 55 9.30 -6.91 -4.01
CA HIS A 55 9.78 -6.23 -2.81
C HIS A 55 8.73 -5.30 -2.19
N MET A 56 8.80 -5.10 -0.88
CA MET A 56 7.92 -4.18 -0.17
C MET A 56 8.47 -2.75 -0.23
N VAL A 57 7.62 -1.82 -0.63
CA VAL A 57 7.92 -0.38 -0.74
C VAL A 57 7.41 0.38 0.49
N LEU A 58 6.28 -0.06 1.05
CA LEU A 58 5.67 0.48 2.26
C LEU A 58 5.27 -0.70 3.15
N PHE A 59 5.48 -0.58 4.45
CA PHE A 59 5.04 -1.58 5.42
C PHE A 59 4.79 -0.94 6.79
N HIS A 60 3.60 -1.19 7.34
CA HIS A 60 3.17 -0.78 8.67
C HIS A 60 2.43 -1.94 9.33
N ARG A 61 2.56 -2.08 10.66
CA ARG A 61 1.98 -3.17 11.43
C ARG A 61 1.13 -2.64 12.56
#